data_AF-H0PYT7-F1
#
_entry.id   AF-H0PYT7-F1
#
_cell.length_a   1.000
_cell.length_b   1.000
_cell.length_c   1.000
_cell.angle_alpha   90.00
_cell.angle_beta   90.00
_cell.angle_gamma   90.00
#
_symmetry.space_group_name_H-M   'P 1'
#
loop_
_entity.id
_entity.type
_entity.pdbx_description
1 polymer ?
#
loop_
_entity_poly.entity_id
_entity_poly.type
_entity_poly.pdbx_seq_one_letter_code
_entity_poly.pdbx_strand_id
1 'polypeptide(L)' 'MALLARLNELNAELGRLHLFFRDATIFPVSETPGVPLLQAHIAAALSRFCEIVDGLDELIEAEFGGHRIEFEAMQSATIH' A
#
# COMPACT_ATOMS: atom_id res chain seq x y z
N MET A 1 -15.78 5.33 -12.45
CA MET A 1 -15.27 6.41 -11.56
C MET A 1 -13.80 6.61 -11.86
N ALA A 2 -13.32 7.85 -11.97
CA ALA A 2 -11.94 8.16 -12.40
C ALA A 2 -10.86 7.57 -11.48
N LEU A 3 -11.09 7.57 -10.16
CA LEU A 3 -10.18 6.97 -9.18
C LEU A 3 -9.95 5.48 -9.42
N LEU A 4 -11.01 4.69 -9.62
CA LEU A 4 -10.87 3.23 -9.83
C LEU A 4 -10.12 2.91 -11.13
N ALA A 5 -10.31 3.71 -12.18
CA ALA A 5 -9.54 3.55 -13.41
C ALA A 5 -8.05 3.81 -13.17
N ARG A 6 -7.75 4.87 -12.42
CA ARG A 6 -6.37 5.23 -12.05
C ARG A 6 -5.69 4.19 -11.16
N LEU A 7 -6.39 3.66 -10.17
CA LEU A 7 -5.87 2.58 -9.33
C LEU A 7 -5.58 1.32 -10.14
N ASN A 8 -6.39 1.02 -11.17
CA ASN A 8 -6.14 -0.11 -12.06
C ASN A 8 -4.90 0.10 -12.94
N GLU A 9 -4.67 1.33 -13.43
CA GLU A 9 -3.44 1.68 -14.15
C GLU A 9 -2.21 1.48 -13.25
N LEU A 10 -2.24 2.01 -12.02
CA LEU A 10 -1.16 1.84 -11.05
C LEU A 10 -0.92 0.35 -10.74
N ASN A 11 -1.97 -0.43 -10.51
CA ASN A 11 -1.86 -1.87 -10.25
C ASN A 11 -1.16 -2.64 -11.37
N ALA A 12 -1.24 -2.18 -12.63
CA ALA A 12 -0.54 -2.82 -13.74
C ALA A 12 0.99 -2.64 -13.66
N GLU A 13 1.47 -1.61 -12.97
CA GLU A 13 2.90 -1.24 -12.88
C GLU A 13 3.55 -1.62 -11.55
N LEU A 14 2.75 -1.81 -10.48
CA LEU A 14 3.23 -2.03 -9.12
C LEU A 14 3.71 -3.47 -8.81
N GLY A 15 3.50 -4.41 -9.73
CA GLY A 15 4.03 -5.77 -9.63
C GLY A 15 3.41 -6.57 -8.48
N ARG A 16 4.17 -6.78 -7.40
CA ARG A 16 3.74 -7.53 -6.19
C ARG A 16 3.01 -6.67 -5.17
N LEU A 17 2.67 -5.43 -5.51
CA LEU A 17 1.87 -4.55 -4.68
C LEU A 17 0.55 -4.25 -5.40
N HIS A 18 -0.54 -4.39 -4.66
CA HIS A 18 -1.90 -4.18 -5.17
C HIS A 18 -2.64 -3.17 -4.29
N LEU A 19 -3.34 -2.26 -4.95
CA LEU A 19 -4.20 -1.25 -4.36
C LEU A 19 -5.65 -1.72 -4.46
N PHE A 20 -6.29 -1.85 -3.30
CA PHE A 20 -7.71 -2.17 -3.18
C PHE A 20 -8.48 -0.94 -2.71
N PHE A 21 -9.68 -0.72 -3.24
CA PHE A 21 -10.55 0.35 -2.78
C PHE A 21 -11.79 -0.23 -2.10
N ARG A 22 -12.04 0.20 -0.87
CA ARG A 22 -13.21 -0.22 -0.08
C ARG A 22 -13.60 0.88 0.90
N ASP A 23 -14.90 1.17 1.00
CA ASP A 23 -15.45 2.11 1.98
C ASP A 23 -14.70 3.47 2.01
N ALA A 24 -14.46 4.04 0.82
CA ALA A 24 -13.71 5.29 0.60
C ALA A 24 -12.21 5.26 1.02
N THR A 25 -11.68 4.08 1.32
CA THR A 25 -10.29 3.88 1.74
C THR A 25 -9.53 3.07 0.70
N ILE A 26 -8.28 3.47 0.43
CA ILE A 26 -7.35 2.71 -0.40
C ILE A 26 -6.46 1.86 0.52
N PHE A 27 -6.40 0.57 0.25
CA PHE A 27 -5.59 -0.40 0.99
C PHE A 27 -4.48 -0.92 0.08
N PRO A 28 -3.21 -0.55 0.33
CA PRO A 28 -2.07 -1.18 -0.30
C PRO A 28 -1.79 -2.55 0.36
N VAL A 29 -1.53 -3.56 -0.46
CA VAL A 29 -1.19 -4.92 -0.01
C VAL A 29 0.02 -5.40 -0.81
N SER A 30 1.06 -5.84 -0.12
CA SER A 30 2.24 -6.45 -0.76
C SER A 30 2.24 -7.96 -0.60
N GLU A 31 2.53 -8.66 -1.69
CA GLU A 31 2.71 -10.10 -1.71
C GLU A 31 4.19 -10.48 -1.51
N THR A 32 4.46 -11.33 -0.53
CA THR A 32 5.79 -11.88 -0.26
C THR A 32 5.80 -13.40 -0.51
N PRO A 33 6.86 -13.96 -1.12
CA PRO A 33 6.97 -15.42 -1.27
C PRO A 33 6.89 -16.15 0.07
N GLY A 34 5.94 -17.08 0.18
CA GLY A 34 5.80 -17.93 1.37
C GLY A 34 6.81 -19.08 1.45
N VAL A 35 7.38 -19.50 0.32
CA VAL A 35 8.40 -20.57 0.25
C VAL A 35 9.41 -20.30 -0.88
N PRO A 36 10.71 -20.19 -0.57
CA PRO A 36 11.28 -20.06 0.76
C PRO A 36 10.98 -18.67 1.36
N LEU A 37 10.50 -18.64 2.60
CA LEU A 37 10.35 -17.40 3.36
C LEU A 37 11.72 -17.01 3.94
N LEU A 38 12.41 -16.09 3.27
CA LEU A 38 13.67 -15.53 3.74
C LEU A 38 13.42 -14.16 4.35
N GLN A 39 14.13 -13.86 5.45
CA GLN A 39 14.06 -12.53 6.09
C GLN A 39 14.34 -11.39 5.10
N ALA A 40 15.26 -11.62 4.16
CA ALA A 40 15.57 -10.66 3.10
C ALA A 40 14.36 -10.35 2.20
N HIS A 41 13.48 -11.32 1.91
CA HIS A 41 12.26 -11.07 1.13
C HIS A 41 11.27 -10.20 1.90
N ILE A 42 11.12 -10.40 3.21
CA ILE A 42 10.25 -9.60 4.06
C ILE A 42 10.78 -8.16 4.15
N ALA A 43 12.09 -7.99 4.42
CA ALA A 43 12.71 -6.68 4.50
C ALA A 43 12.58 -5.91 3.17
N ALA A 44 12.86 -6.58 2.04
CA ALA A 44 12.72 -5.97 0.72
C ALA A 44 11.26 -5.60 0.39
N ALA A 45 10.30 -6.47 0.71
CA ALA A 45 8.88 -6.20 0.50
C ALA A 45 8.41 -5.01 1.36
N LEU A 46 8.82 -4.95 2.62
CA LEU A 46 8.47 -3.84 3.52
C LEU A 46 9.08 -2.52 3.06
N SER A 47 10.36 -2.49 2.73
CA SER A 47 11.02 -1.29 2.20
C SER A 47 10.34 -0.81 0.93
N ARG A 48 10.06 -1.71 -0.01
CA ARG A 48 9.38 -1.36 -1.27
C ARG A 48 7.96 -0.88 -1.04
N PHE A 49 7.24 -1.49 -0.09
CA PHE A 49 5.90 -1.07 0.29
C PHE A 49 5.89 0.36 0.83
N CYS A 50 6.78 0.70 1.77
CA CYS A 50 6.86 2.05 2.32
C CYS A 50 7.18 3.09 1.24
N GLU A 51 8.18 2.83 0.39
CA GLU A 51 8.52 3.72 -0.72
C GLU A 51 7.34 4.02 -1.66
N ILE A 52 6.53 3.00 -1.97
CA ILE A 52 5.37 3.16 -2.85
C ILE A 52 4.26 3.92 -2.13
N VAL A 53 3.95 3.55 -0.89
CA VAL A 53 2.82 4.14 -0.15
C VAL A 53 3.07 5.61 0.17
N ASP A 54 4.29 5.99 0.53
CA ASP A 54 4.64 7.39 0.76
C ASP A 54 4.42 8.26 -0.49
N GLY A 55 4.79 7.75 -1.68
CA GLY A 55 4.52 8.45 -2.94
C GLY A 55 3.06 8.39 -3.40
N LEU A 56 2.33 7.34 -3.03
CA LEU A 56 0.92 7.17 -3.38
C LEU A 56 0.03 8.18 -2.66
N ASP A 57 0.29 8.45 -1.39
CA ASP A 57 -0.47 9.44 -0.61
C ASP A 57 -0.40 10.82 -1.29
N GLU A 58 0.82 11.26 -1.66
CA GLU A 58 1.03 12.53 -2.38
C GLU A 58 0.31 12.56 -3.74
N LEU A 59 0.40 11.48 -4.51
CA LEU A 59 -0.23 11.37 -5.82
C LEU A 59 -1.76 11.45 -5.74
N ILE A 60 -2.36 10.69 -4.82
CA ILE A 60 -3.82 10.61 -4.68
C ILE A 60 -4.39 11.92 -4.15
N GLU A 61 -3.72 12.55 -3.17
CA GLU A 61 -4.11 13.87 -2.68
C GLU A 61 -4.09 14.91 -3.81
N ALA A 62 -3.04 14.92 -4.63
CA ALA A 62 -2.90 15.85 -5.75
C ALA A 62 -3.93 15.61 -6.88
N GLU A 63 -4.22 14.36 -7.25
CA GLU A 63 -5.09 14.03 -8.39
C GLU A 63 -6.59 14.06 -8.05
N PHE A 64 -6.98 13.65 -6.84
CA PHE A 64 -8.40 13.43 -6.51
C PHE A 64 -8.89 14.23 -5.31
N GLY A 65 -7.99 14.86 -4.55
CA GLY A 65 -8.32 15.39 -3.24
C GLY A 65 -8.53 14.25 -2.24
N GLY A 66 -7.81 14.29 -1.12
CA GLY A 66 -7.85 13.25 -0.11
C GLY A 66 -6.99 13.65 1.08
N HIS A 67 -7.14 12.96 2.21
CA HIS A 67 -6.29 13.13 3.37
C HIS A 67 -5.75 11.77 3.79
N ARG A 68 -4.49 11.73 4.19
CA ARG A 68 -3.90 10.57 4.82
C ARG A 68 -4.70 10.23 6.07
N ILE A 69 -5.16 8.98 6.18
CA ILE A 69 -5.72 8.50 7.43
C ILE A 69 -4.54 8.27 8.36
N GLU A 70 -4.31 9.21 9.28
CA GLU A 70 -3.46 8.94 10.44
C GLU A 70 -4.22 7.99 11.35
N PHE A 71 -3.82 6.72 11.35
CA PHE A 71 -4.26 5.84 12.42
C PHE A 71 -3.58 6.32 13.71
N GLU A 72 -4.36 6.82 14.68
CA GLU A 72 -3.89 6.97 16.06
C GLU A 72 -3.17 5.68 16.45
N ALA A 73 -1.85 5.78 16.68
CA ALA A 73 -0.91 4.70 16.94
C ALA A 73 -1.56 3.30 16.96
N MET A 74 -1.65 2.64 15.81
CA MET A 74 -2.19 1.28 15.72
C MET A 74 -1.54 0.44 16.82
N GLN A 75 -2.36 0.02 17.80
CA GLN A 75 -1.87 -0.81 18.89
C GLN A 75 -1.34 -2.10 18.28
N SER A 76 -0.02 -2.27 18.35
CA SER A 76 0.60 -3.51 17.91
C SER A 76 0.14 -4.64 18.83
N ALA A 77 -0.51 -5.65 18.25
CA ALA A 77 -0.87 -6.87 18.98
C ALA A 77 0.37 -7.70 19.40
N THR A 78 1.57 -7.33 18.94
CA THR A 78 2.84 -8.01 19.27
C THR A 78 3.65 -7.30 20.36
N ILE A 79 3.06 -6.39 21.13
CA ILE A 79 3.69 -5.95 22.39
C ILE A 79 3.60 -7.12 23.40
N HIS A 80 4.69 -7.87 23.54
CA HIS A 80 4.92 -8.79 24.65
C HIS A 80 5.59 -8.05 25.81
#